data_AF-A0A3D0W1W6-F1
#
_entry.id   AF-A0A3D0W1W6-F1
#
_cell.length_a   1.000
_cell.length_b   1.000
_cell.length_c   1.000
_cell.angle_alpha   90.00
_cell.angle_beta   90.00
_cell.angle_gamma   90.00
#
_symmetry.space_group_name_H-M   'P 1'
#
loop_
_entity.id
_entity.type
_entity.pdbx_description
1 polymer ?
#
loop_
_entity_poly.entity_id
_entity_poly.type
_entity_poly.pdbx_seq_one_letter_code
_entity_poly.pdbx_strand_id
1 'polypeptide(L)'
;MNPTLIELFQVTTCALNKQIYQGAISNDKEFYFKTVENGLSGLVFSALNKDQITKQLFEHLQKDTMLYILKDTLQLEAIENINKMLTEAEVKHLFLKGSRLKKIYPETYMRAMGDIDLL
;
A
#
# COMPACT_ATOMS: atom_id res chain seq x y z
N MET A 1 -2.43 18.01 -17.80
CA MET A 1 -2.54 16.95 -16.77
C MET A 1 -2.13 17.56 -15.44
N ASN A 2 -2.80 17.24 -14.33
CA ASN A 2 -2.51 17.82 -13.02
C ASN A 2 -1.04 17.49 -12.62
N PRO A 3 -0.20 18.49 -12.28
CA PRO A 3 1.22 18.27 -11.99
C PRO A 3 1.44 17.31 -10.81
N THR A 4 0.63 17.40 -9.77
CA THR A 4 0.70 16.51 -8.60
C THR A 4 0.34 15.07 -8.95
N LEU A 5 -0.54 14.85 -9.93
CA LEU A 5 -0.86 13.51 -10.40
C LEU A 5 0.31 12.87 -11.15
N ILE A 6 1.07 13.67 -11.91
CA ILE A 6 2.30 13.21 -12.58
C ILE A 6 3.34 12.82 -11.52
N GLU A 7 3.53 13.66 -10.50
CA GLU A 7 4.43 13.36 -9.37
C GLU A 7 4.03 12.07 -8.67
N LEU A 8 2.73 11.88 -8.38
CA LEU A 8 2.22 10.65 -7.76
C LEU A 8 2.51 9.41 -8.61
N PHE A 9 2.34 9.48 -9.93
CA PHE A 9 2.68 8.37 -10.82
C PHE A 9 4.19 8.08 -10.84
N GLN A 10 5.03 9.12 -10.83
CA GLN A 10 6.48 8.97 -10.78
C GLN A 10 6.93 8.32 -9.47
N VAL A 11 6.43 8.81 -8.33
CA VAL A 11 6.74 8.25 -7.01
C VAL A 11 6.26 6.80 -6.91
N THR A 12 5.06 6.50 -7.41
CA THR A 12 4.52 5.12 -7.46
C THR A 12 5.42 4.21 -8.29
N THR A 13 5.90 4.69 -9.44
CA THR A 13 6.82 3.95 -10.31
C THR A 13 8.15 3.69 -9.59
N CYS A 14 8.71 4.69 -8.91
CA CYS A 14 9.92 4.52 -8.11
C CYS A 14 9.72 3.47 -7.01
N ALA A 15 8.61 3.54 -6.26
CA ALA A 15 8.31 2.59 -5.18
C ALA A 15 8.21 1.14 -5.68
N LEU A 16 7.48 0.92 -6.78
CA LEU A 16 7.36 -0.42 -7.39
C LEU A 16 8.71 -0.96 -7.89
N ASN A 17 9.63 -0.08 -8.28
CA ASN A 17 10.98 -0.43 -8.72
C ASN A 17 12.03 -0.39 -7.59
N LYS A 18 11.62 -0.18 -6.33
CA LYS A 18 12.52 -0.05 -5.16
C LYS A 18 13.56 1.07 -5.33
N GLN A 19 13.15 2.19 -5.92
CA GLN A 19 13.96 3.38 -6.15
C GLN A 19 13.46 4.56 -5.32
N ILE A 20 14.35 5.48 -4.99
CA ILE A 20 14.02 6.75 -4.34
C ILE A 20 13.73 7.80 -5.42
N TYR A 21 12.55 8.42 -5.34
CA TYR A 21 12.17 9.55 -6.16
C TYR A 21 13.07 10.75 -5.85
N GLN A 22 13.67 11.35 -6.88
CA GLN A 22 14.63 12.45 -6.75
C GLN A 22 14.01 13.84 -7.01
N GLY A 23 12.77 13.89 -7.50
CA GLY A 23 12.09 15.14 -7.80
C GLY A 23 11.52 15.81 -6.54
N ALA A 24 11.03 17.03 -6.70
CA ALA A 24 10.27 17.71 -5.66
C ALA A 24 8.79 17.35 -5.75
N ILE A 25 8.09 17.44 -4.62
CA ILE A 25 6.63 17.46 -4.57
C ILE A 25 6.19 18.92 -4.62
N SER A 26 5.42 19.30 -5.64
CA SER A 26 5.04 20.71 -5.85
C SER A 26 3.98 21.20 -4.87
N ASN A 27 3.12 20.31 -4.39
CA ASN A 27 2.04 20.62 -3.47
C ASN A 27 1.77 19.46 -2.51
N ASP A 28 2.37 19.52 -1.32
CA ASP A 28 2.27 18.47 -0.30
C ASP A 28 0.84 18.11 0.09
N LYS A 29 -0.04 19.10 0.22
CA LYS A 29 -1.43 18.88 0.64
C LYS A 29 -2.21 18.12 -0.44
N GLU A 30 -2.07 18.55 -1.69
CA GLU A 30 -2.73 17.90 -2.82
C GLU A 30 -2.14 16.52 -3.07
N PHE A 31 -0.82 16.36 -2.95
CA PHE A 31 -0.12 15.09 -3.10
C PHE A 31 -0.60 14.08 -2.05
N TYR A 32 -0.68 14.50 -0.79
CA TYR A 32 -1.22 13.68 0.29
C TYR A 32 -2.67 13.28 0.00
N PHE A 33 -3.53 14.23 -0.35
CA PHE A 33 -4.93 13.95 -0.65
C PHE A 33 -5.07 12.94 -1.79
N LYS A 34 -4.32 13.10 -2.88
CA LYS A 34 -4.33 12.19 -4.03
C LYS A 34 -3.78 10.81 -3.67
N THR A 35 -2.76 10.75 -2.83
CA THR A 35 -2.21 9.50 -2.32
C THR A 35 -3.27 8.71 -1.54
N VAL A 36 -3.97 9.37 -0.62
CA VAL A 36 -5.01 8.74 0.22
C VAL A 36 -6.21 8.32 -0.62
N GLU A 37 -6.71 9.21 -1.49
CA GLU A 37 -7.87 8.96 -2.37
C GLU A 37 -7.67 7.74 -3.27
N ASN A 38 -6.43 7.50 -3.72
CA ASN A 38 -6.09 6.37 -4.57
C ASN A 38 -5.59 5.13 -3.79
N GLY A 39 -5.57 5.18 -2.46
CA GLY A 39 -5.14 4.06 -1.62
C GLY A 39 -3.65 3.71 -1.76
N LEU A 40 -2.81 4.71 -2.03
CA LEU A 40 -1.39 4.55 -2.34
C LEU A 40 -0.45 4.88 -1.16
N SER A 41 -0.98 5.25 0.01
CA SER A 41 -0.16 5.67 1.16
C SER A 41 0.88 4.62 1.55
N GLY A 42 0.47 3.35 1.64
CA GLY A 42 1.38 2.25 1.94
C GLY A 42 2.42 1.94 0.85
N LEU A 43 2.28 2.52 -0.34
CA LEU A 43 3.19 2.30 -1.45
C LEU A 43 4.20 3.45 -1.57
N VAL A 44 3.72 4.70 -1.63
CA VAL A 44 4.54 5.86 -2.02
C VAL A 44 5.59 6.22 -0.99
N PHE A 45 5.34 5.96 0.30
CA PHE A 45 6.23 6.37 1.39
C PHE A 45 7.64 5.78 1.26
N SER A 46 7.75 4.54 0.74
CA SER A 46 9.05 3.87 0.56
C SER A 46 9.96 4.50 -0.49
N ALA A 47 9.41 5.29 -1.41
CA ALA A 47 10.14 5.97 -2.47
C ALA A 47 10.42 7.45 -2.18
N LEU A 48 9.91 8.00 -1.08
CA LEU A 48 10.10 9.42 -0.76
C LEU A 48 11.37 9.63 0.04
N ASN A 49 12.16 10.63 -0.36
CA ASN A 49 13.26 11.12 0.45
C ASN A 49 12.74 12.10 1.51
N LYS A 50 12.97 11.79 2.79
CA LYS A 50 12.57 12.63 3.93
C LYS A 50 13.09 14.07 3.82
N ASP A 51 14.24 14.27 3.18
CA ASP A 51 14.89 15.57 3.06
C ASP A 51 14.31 16.42 1.92
N GLN A 52 13.45 15.83 1.08
CA GLN A 52 12.84 16.48 -0.09
C GLN A 52 11.34 16.80 0.10
N ILE A 53 10.76 16.45 1.25
CA ILE A 53 9.36 16.71 1.58
C ILE A 53 9.24 17.43 2.91
N THR A 54 8.10 18.07 3.17
CA THR A 54 7.90 18.70 4.47
C THR A 54 7.77 17.65 5.57
N LYS A 55 8.15 18.05 6.79
CA LYS A 55 7.95 17.23 8.00
C LYS A 55 6.48 16.80 8.17
N GLN A 56 5.53 17.68 7.86
CA GLN A 56 4.11 17.39 7.97
C GLN A 56 3.66 16.29 6.99
N LEU A 57 4.08 16.38 5.73
CA LEU A 57 3.77 15.34 4.73
C LEU A 57 4.39 14.00 5.13
N PHE A 58 5.65 14.02 5.59
CA PHE A 58 6.35 12.84 6.07
C PHE A 58 5.59 12.17 7.22
N GLU A 59 5.22 12.92 8.26
CA GLU A 59 4.52 12.39 9.44
C GLU A 59 3.15 11.80 9.09
N HIS A 60 2.38 12.46 8.22
CA HIS A 60 1.10 11.93 7.77
C HIS A 60 1.24 10.63 6.97
N LEU A 61 2.14 10.59 5.98
CA LEU A 61 2.37 9.39 5.18
C LEU A 61 2.96 8.25 6.00
N GLN A 62 3.84 8.55 6.95
CA GLN A 62 4.40 7.56 7.87
C GLN A 62 3.29 6.92 8.70
N LYS A 63 2.40 7.73 9.28
CA LYS A 63 1.25 7.25 10.06
C LYS A 63 0.36 6.35 9.21
N ASP A 64 0.00 6.78 8.01
CA ASP A 64 -0.84 5.99 7.11
C ASP A 64 -0.16 4.68 6.69
N THR A 65 1.13 4.72 6.39
CA THR A 65 1.91 3.53 6.02
C THR A 65 1.91 2.52 7.16
N MET A 66 2.10 2.95 8.42
CA MET A 66 2.01 2.07 9.58
C MET A 66 0.62 1.44 9.72
N LEU A 67 -0.45 2.19 9.43
CA LEU A 67 -1.81 1.63 9.42
C LEU A 67 -2.00 0.58 8.32
N TYR A 68 -1.38 0.76 7.16
CA TYR A 68 -1.40 -0.23 6.08
C TYR A 68 -0.66 -1.50 6.49
N ILE A 69 0.52 -1.36 7.09
CA ILE A 69 1.31 -2.49 7.62
C ILE A 69 0.50 -3.27 8.66
N LEU A 70 -0.06 -2.58 9.66
CA LEU A 70 -0.88 -3.21 10.70
C LEU A 70 -2.07 -3.97 10.11
N LYS A 71 -2.84 -3.34 9.21
CA LYS A 71 -3.98 -3.97 8.56
C LYS A 71 -3.57 -5.19 7.75
N ASP A 72 -2.48 -5.09 7.00
CA ASP A 72 -1.95 -6.19 6.19
C ASP A 72 -1.53 -7.37 7.07
N THR A 73 -0.81 -7.13 8.16
CA THR A 73 -0.41 -8.18 9.12
C THR A 73 -1.64 -8.92 9.67
N LEU A 74 -2.65 -8.18 10.14
CA LEU A 74 -3.89 -8.79 10.67
C LEU A 74 -4.66 -9.58 9.60
N GLN A 75 -4.66 -9.09 8.36
CA GLN A 75 -5.32 -9.77 7.25
C GLN A 75 -4.59 -11.04 6.83
N LEU A 76 -3.26 -11.04 6.81
CA LEU A 76 -2.46 -12.22 6.50
C LEU A 76 -2.64 -13.30 7.57
N GLU A 77 -2.64 -12.90 8.84
CA GLU A 77 -2.94 -13.81 9.96
C GLU A 77 -4.36 -14.40 9.85
N ALA A 78 -5.36 -13.57 9.53
CA ALA A 78 -6.72 -14.05 9.31
C ALA A 78 -6.82 -15.04 8.14
N ILE A 79 -6.13 -14.76 7.02
CA ILE A 79 -6.07 -15.66 5.86
C ILE A 79 -5.46 -17.00 6.27
N GLU A 80 -4.35 -16.99 7.01
CA GLU A 80 -3.69 -18.21 7.48
C GLU A 80 -4.61 -19.04 8.38
N ASN A 81 -5.27 -18.39 9.34
CA ASN A 81 -6.22 -19.04 10.24
C ASN A 81 -7.42 -19.65 9.50
N ILE A 82 -8.04 -18.90 8.58
CA ILE A 82 -9.16 -19.38 7.76
C ILE A 82 -8.72 -20.57 6.91
N ASN A 83 -7.56 -20.46 6.25
CA ASN A 83 -7.01 -21.52 5.40
C ASN A 83 -6.80 -22.81 6.21
N LYS A 84 -6.23 -22.69 7.41
CA LYS A 84 -6.00 -23.82 8.32
C LYS A 84 -7.32 -24.49 8.70
N MET A 85 -8.30 -23.73 9.17
CA MET A 85 -9.61 -24.26 9.61
C MET A 85 -10.34 -24.99 8.48
N LEU A 86 -10.36 -24.41 7.28
CA LEU A 86 -11.04 -25.02 6.14
C LEU A 86 -10.29 -26.26 5.63
N THR A 87 -8.96 -26.25 5.67
CA THR A 87 -8.14 -27.42 5.30
C THR A 87 -8.35 -28.57 6.28
N GLU A 88 -8.36 -28.30 7.59
CA GLU A 88 -8.63 -29.31 8.64
C GLU A 88 -10.03 -29.89 8.55
N ALA A 89 -11.00 -29.10 8.10
CA ALA A 89 -12.37 -29.55 7.84
C ALA A 89 -12.57 -30.19 6.45
N GLU A 90 -11.50 -30.38 5.67
CA GLU A 90 -11.52 -30.91 4.29
C GLU A 90 -12.44 -30.11 3.34
N VAL A 91 -12.67 -28.83 3.62
CA VAL A 91 -13.46 -27.93 2.78
C VAL A 91 -12.57 -27.41 1.66
N LYS A 92 -12.93 -27.73 0.42
CA LYS A 92 -12.28 -27.13 -0.76
C LYS A 92 -12.59 -25.65 -0.81
N HIS A 93 -11.55 -24.83 -0.91
CA HIS A 93 -11.68 -23.38 -0.91
C HIS A 93 -10.56 -22.72 -1.74
N LEU A 94 -10.82 -21.51 -2.23
CA LEU A 94 -9.86 -20.71 -2.97
C LEU A 94 -9.96 -19.22 -2.59
N PHE A 95 -8.85 -18.66 -2.11
CA PHE A 95 -8.72 -17.23 -1.89
C PHE A 95 -8.65 -16.44 -3.19
N LEU A 96 -9.39 -15.33 -3.28
CA LEU A 96 -9.54 -14.53 -4.49
C LEU A 96 -9.07 -13.07 -4.33
N LYS A 97 -8.95 -12.37 -5.46
CA LYS A 97 -8.70 -10.92 -5.58
C LYS A 97 -7.51 -10.45 -4.71
N GLY A 98 -7.75 -9.52 -3.78
CA GLY A 98 -6.73 -8.83 -2.98
C GLY A 98 -5.77 -9.79 -2.27
N SER A 99 -6.30 -10.88 -1.71
CA SER A 99 -5.52 -11.90 -0.99
C SER A 99 -4.47 -12.58 -1.87
N ARG A 100 -4.72 -12.67 -3.19
CA ARG A 100 -3.78 -13.19 -4.19
C ARG A 100 -2.89 -12.08 -4.75
N LEU A 101 -3.48 -10.94 -5.07
CA LEU A 101 -2.79 -9.82 -5.71
C LEU A 101 -1.71 -9.19 -4.82
N LYS A 102 -1.87 -9.19 -3.49
CA LYS A 102 -0.83 -8.67 -2.57
C LYS A 102 0.55 -9.28 -2.79
N LYS A 103 0.62 -10.54 -3.23
CA LYS A 103 1.88 -11.28 -3.45
C LYS A 103 2.67 -10.81 -4.67
N ILE A 104 2.08 -9.99 -5.54
CA ILE A 104 2.77 -9.46 -6.75
C ILE A 104 3.47 -8.13 -6.46
N TYR A 105 3.14 -7.48 -5.34
CA TYR A 105 3.79 -6.23 -4.93
C TYR A 105 5.12 -6.52 -4.24
N PRO A 106 6.07 -5.58 -4.24
CA PRO A 106 7.33 -5.73 -3.51
C PRO A 106 7.11 -6.07 -2.03
N GLU A 107 6.14 -5.41 -1.40
CA GLU A 107 5.68 -5.71 -0.04
C GLU A 107 4.15 -5.79 -0.05
N THR A 108 3.57 -6.72 0.71
CA THR A 108 2.12 -7.02 0.68
C THR A 108 1.24 -5.86 1.14
N TYR A 109 1.73 -5.07 2.09
CA TYR A 109 1.03 -3.88 2.59
C TYR A 109 0.91 -2.76 1.55
N MET A 110 1.72 -2.77 0.48
CA MET A 110 1.62 -1.76 -0.60
C MET A 110 0.29 -1.85 -1.34
N ARG A 111 -0.38 -3.00 -1.32
CA ARG A 111 -1.73 -3.18 -1.83
C ARG A 111 -2.72 -3.23 -0.67
N ALA A 112 -3.47 -2.16 -0.44
CA ALA A 112 -4.61 -2.19 0.47
C ALA A 112 -5.62 -3.27 0.05
N MET A 113 -6.30 -3.88 1.02
CA MET A 113 -7.39 -4.81 0.80
C MET A 113 -8.48 -4.49 1.82
N GLY A 114 -9.73 -4.38 1.38
CA GLY A 114 -10.86 -4.09 2.26
C GLY A 114 -11.37 -5.35 2.95
N ASP A 115 -11.58 -6.39 2.16
CA ASP A 115 -12.21 -7.65 2.51
C ASP A 115 -11.38 -8.86 2.03
N ILE A 116 -11.66 -10.03 2.59
CA ILE A 116 -11.06 -11.30 2.19
C ILE A 116 -12.12 -12.08 1.40
N ASP A 117 -11.92 -12.21 0.09
CA ASP A 117 -12.79 -13.00 -0.78
C ASP A 117 -12.37 -14.48 -0.82
N LEU A 118 -13.35 -15.37 -0.73
CA LEU A 118 -13.19 -16.82 -0.75
C LEU A 118 -14.26 -17.46 -1.66
N LEU A 119 -13.86 -18.44 -2.49
CA LEU A 119 -14.74 -19.32 -3.28
C LEU A 119 -14.69 -20.75 -2.75
#